data_AF-A0A9E3CD84-F1
#
_entry.id   AF-A0A9E3CD84-F1
#
_cell.length_a   1.000
_cell.length_b   1.000
_cell.length_c   1.000
_cell.angle_alpha   90.00
_cell.angle_beta   90.00
_cell.angle_gamma   90.00
#
_symmetry.space_group_name_H-M   'P 1'
#
loop_
_entity.id
_entity.type
_entity.pdbx_description
1 polymer ?
#
loop_
_entity_poly.entity_id
_entity_poly.type
_entity_poly.pdbx_seq_one_letter_code
_entity_poly.pdbx_strand_id
1 'polypeptide(L)'
;MPRKTRRRTDPYPLPHGGEGPGVRGLVAVALAALCGTALGSGVTYLALRPALQTARSAPPAPNSGGSGKALVAGNAAFDRKDWPTAVADYTQAIAGGLDNPDVRTDLGTAYRNLRQPQKALEQYQAAQREDPAHENSLLNQGIVYAFDLGDAARATALWRQYLQRFPHGQHVADVKHFLAAAQAHPRPERLRP
;
A
#
# COMPACT_ATOMS: atom_id res chain seq x y z
N MET A 1 -44.40 18.60 12.16
CA MET A 1 -43.13 17.86 12.40
C MET A 1 -42.80 17.00 11.17
N PRO A 2 -41.87 17.37 10.28
CA PRO A 2 -41.36 16.43 9.28
C PRO A 2 -39.95 15.95 9.66
N ARG A 3 -39.79 14.62 9.77
CA ARG A 3 -38.50 13.95 9.93
C ARG A 3 -37.68 14.14 8.65
N LYS A 4 -36.55 14.86 8.73
CA LYS A 4 -35.55 14.91 7.66
C LYS A 4 -34.91 13.53 7.55
N THR A 5 -35.19 12.82 6.46
CA THR A 5 -34.46 11.63 6.04
C THR A 5 -32.99 12.00 5.80
N ARG A 6 -32.08 11.36 6.56
CA ARG A 6 -30.63 11.46 6.33
C ARG A 6 -30.36 10.90 4.93
N ARG A 7 -29.98 11.76 3.98
CA ARG A 7 -29.41 11.31 2.70
C ARG A 7 -28.16 10.49 3.03
N ARG A 8 -28.19 9.22 2.63
CA ARG A 8 -27.02 8.35 2.56
C ARG A 8 -26.06 9.05 1.59
N THR A 9 -24.98 9.61 2.10
CA THR A 9 -23.94 10.22 1.25
C THR A 9 -23.28 9.08 0.50
N ASP A 10 -23.55 8.99 -0.79
CA ASP A 10 -22.85 8.09 -1.68
C ASP A 10 -21.34 8.38 -1.58
N PRO A 11 -20.47 7.37 -1.43
CA PRO A 11 -19.03 7.59 -1.42
C PRO A 11 -18.62 8.17 -2.76
N TYR A 12 -17.86 9.27 -2.70
CA TYR A 12 -17.26 9.96 -3.85
C TYR A 12 -16.64 8.92 -4.81
N PRO A 13 -17.10 8.81 -6.07
CA PRO A 13 -16.47 7.93 -7.04
C PRO A 13 -15.07 8.47 -7.34
N LEU A 14 -14.05 7.62 -7.21
CA LEU A 14 -12.68 7.97 -7.57
C LEU A 14 -12.54 8.02 -9.10
N PRO A 15 -11.70 8.91 -9.65
CA PRO A 15 -11.33 8.86 -11.06
C PRO A 15 -10.53 7.57 -11.33
N HIS A 16 -11.00 6.77 -12.29
CA HIS A 16 -10.31 5.58 -12.76
C HIS A 16 -8.99 5.97 -13.43
N GLY A 17 -7.86 5.49 -12.89
CA GLY A 17 -6.52 5.72 -13.43
C GLY A 17 -6.32 4.99 -14.77
N GLY A 18 -5.82 5.72 -15.77
CA GLY A 18 -5.47 5.20 -17.08
C GLY A 18 -4.17 4.37 -17.07
N GLU A 19 -4.06 3.48 -18.05
CA GLU A 19 -3.06 2.41 -18.17
C GLU A 19 -1.63 2.85 -18.62
N GLY A 20 -0.60 2.27 -17.97
CA GLY A 20 0.72 1.80 -18.50
C GLY A 20 1.76 2.80 -19.07
N PRO A 21 3.02 2.38 -19.42
CA PRO A 21 3.69 1.07 -19.22
C PRO A 21 5.15 1.15 -18.66
N GLY A 22 5.76 0.01 -18.28
CA GLY A 22 7.21 -0.20 -18.48
C GLY A 22 8.05 -0.75 -17.32
N VAL A 23 8.17 -2.09 -17.25
CA VAL A 23 9.15 -2.84 -16.45
C VAL A 23 10.61 -2.56 -16.88
N ARG A 24 11.43 -2.08 -15.93
CA ARG A 24 12.91 -2.12 -15.90
C ARG A 24 13.30 -2.10 -14.42
N GLY A 25 14.16 -2.93 -13.84
CA GLY A 25 15.08 -3.96 -14.30
C GLY A 25 15.71 -4.61 -13.05
N LEU A 26 16.01 -5.90 -13.13
CA LEU A 26 16.67 -6.69 -12.10
C LEU A 26 18.07 -6.17 -11.76
N VAL A 27 18.45 -6.17 -10.48
CA VAL A 27 19.84 -6.47 -10.06
C VAL A 27 19.82 -7.36 -8.82
N ALA A 28 20.22 -8.62 -9.02
CA ALA A 28 20.58 -9.56 -7.97
C ALA A 28 22.06 -9.35 -7.60
N VAL A 29 22.39 -9.34 -6.32
CA VAL A 29 23.78 -9.45 -5.85
C VAL A 29 23.93 -10.78 -5.14
N ALA A 30 24.57 -11.73 -5.83
CA ALA A 30 25.10 -12.95 -5.25
C ALA A 30 26.63 -12.81 -5.19
N LEU A 31 27.22 -12.93 -4.00
CA LEU A 31 28.66 -13.10 -3.83
C LEU A 31 28.92 -14.46 -3.20
N ALA A 32 29.43 -15.37 -4.04
CA ALA A 32 30.13 -16.57 -3.62
C ALA A 32 31.63 -16.30 -3.73
N ALA A 33 32.39 -16.58 -2.67
CA ALA A 33 33.84 -16.68 -2.73
C ALA A 33 34.28 -17.89 -1.89
N LEU A 34 34.63 -18.97 -2.58
CA LEU A 34 35.39 -20.10 -2.06
C LEU A 34 36.71 -20.15 -2.83
N CYS A 35 37.83 -19.89 -2.16
CA CYS A 35 39.11 -20.49 -2.54
C CYS A 35 40.12 -20.34 -1.39
N GLY A 36 40.72 -21.45 -0.98
CA GLY A 36 41.73 -21.48 0.07
C GLY A 36 41.96 -22.91 0.56
N THR A 37 42.60 -23.73 -0.27
CA THR A 37 43.15 -25.03 0.13
C THR A 37 44.46 -24.83 0.89
N ALA A 38 44.60 -25.46 2.05
CA ALA A 38 45.90 -25.79 2.62
C ALA A 38 45.77 -27.11 3.41
N LEU A 39 46.49 -28.13 2.96
CA LEU A 39 46.62 -29.44 3.60
C LEU A 39 47.64 -29.34 4.75
N GLY A 40 47.28 -29.90 5.91
CA GLY A 40 48.19 -30.09 7.05
C GLY A 40 47.67 -31.24 7.94
N SER A 41 48.51 -32.25 8.09
CA SER A 41 48.23 -33.59 8.65
C SER A 41 48.02 -33.64 10.17
N GLY A 42 47.20 -34.61 10.66
CA GLY A 42 47.42 -35.25 11.98
C GLY A 42 46.27 -35.26 12.99
N VAL A 43 45.43 -36.31 12.93
CA VAL A 43 44.78 -37.06 14.03
C VAL A 43 44.11 -36.27 15.19
N THR A 44 42.77 -36.23 15.18
CA THR A 44 41.94 -36.85 16.25
C THR A 44 40.48 -37.00 15.77
N TYR A 45 40.05 -38.25 15.57
CA TYR A 45 38.63 -38.60 15.48
C TYR A 45 38.12 -38.83 16.90
N LEU A 46 37.38 -37.88 17.48
CA LEU A 46 36.43 -38.19 18.54
C LEU A 46 35.35 -37.09 18.65
N ALA A 47 34.11 -37.50 18.40
CA ALA A 47 32.85 -36.91 18.86
C ALA A 47 32.54 -35.43 18.51
N LEU A 48 31.82 -35.22 17.39
CA LEU A 48 30.43 -34.71 17.43
C LEU A 48 29.77 -34.77 16.03
N ARG A 49 28.74 -35.60 15.88
CA ARG A 49 27.67 -35.44 14.88
C ARG A 49 26.37 -35.19 15.65
N PRO A 50 25.31 -34.58 15.08
CA PRO A 50 25.20 -33.82 13.83
C PRO A 50 24.53 -32.45 14.04
N ALA A 51 25.06 -31.36 13.47
CA ALA A 51 24.28 -30.13 13.29
C ALA A 51 23.49 -30.20 11.97
N LEU A 52 22.65 -31.22 11.82
CA LEU A 52 21.59 -31.27 10.82
C LEU A 52 20.26 -31.14 11.57
N GLN A 53 19.80 -29.90 11.75
CA GLN A 53 18.46 -29.46 12.18
C GLN A 53 18.65 -28.11 12.86
N THR A 54 18.85 -27.05 12.09
CA THR A 54 17.72 -26.16 11.77
C THR A 54 18.10 -25.35 10.53
N ALA A 55 18.22 -26.02 9.38
CA ALA A 55 17.77 -25.36 8.16
C ALA A 55 16.25 -25.17 8.33
N ARG A 56 15.86 -24.12 9.05
CA ARG A 56 14.52 -23.53 8.93
C ARG A 56 14.40 -23.30 7.43
N SER A 57 13.58 -24.11 6.79
CA SER A 57 13.27 -24.06 5.37
C SER A 57 13.29 -22.59 4.94
N ALA A 58 14.29 -22.19 4.14
CA ALA A 58 14.25 -20.88 3.51
C ALA A 58 12.87 -20.78 2.85
N PRO A 59 12.14 -19.67 3.01
CA PRO A 59 10.84 -19.54 2.35
C PRO A 59 11.04 -19.86 0.87
N PRO A 60 10.14 -20.62 0.24
CA PRO A 60 10.28 -20.94 -1.18
C PRO A 60 10.53 -19.63 -1.93
N ALA A 61 11.53 -19.62 -2.81
CA ALA A 61 11.83 -18.47 -3.64
C ALA A 61 10.51 -17.95 -4.23
N PRO A 62 10.23 -16.63 -4.16
CA PRO A 62 8.94 -16.09 -4.57
C PRO A 62 8.61 -16.61 -5.96
N ASN A 63 7.52 -17.37 -6.06
CA ASN A 63 7.04 -17.88 -7.34
C ASN A 63 6.54 -16.68 -8.14
N SER A 64 7.46 -16.04 -8.87
CA SER A 64 7.21 -14.82 -9.63
C SER A 64 6.10 -15.02 -10.66
N GLY A 65 5.90 -16.24 -11.17
CA GLY A 65 4.79 -16.57 -12.06
C GLY A 65 3.42 -16.54 -11.40
N GLY A 66 3.33 -16.78 -10.08
CA GLY A 66 2.06 -16.75 -9.33
C GLY A 66 1.61 -15.34 -8.97
N SER A 67 2.56 -14.43 -8.77
CA SER A 67 2.29 -13.05 -8.36
C SER A 67 1.47 -12.27 -9.40
N GLY A 68 1.80 -12.38 -10.68
CA GLY A 68 1.07 -11.72 -11.77
C GLY A 68 -0.36 -12.22 -11.92
N LYS A 69 -0.58 -13.53 -11.74
CA LYS A 69 -1.94 -14.10 -11.73
C LYS A 69 -2.76 -13.56 -10.56
N ALA A 70 -2.17 -13.46 -9.38
CA ALA A 70 -2.83 -12.89 -8.20
C ALA A 70 -3.17 -11.41 -8.41
N LEU A 71 -2.28 -10.63 -9.03
CA LEU A 71 -2.56 -9.23 -9.38
C LEU A 71 -3.79 -9.11 -10.30
N VAL A 72 -3.83 -9.89 -11.38
CA VAL A 72 -4.96 -9.87 -12.33
C VAL A 72 -6.27 -10.27 -11.64
N ALA A 73 -6.23 -11.29 -10.76
CA ALA A 73 -7.41 -11.70 -9.98
C ALA A 73 -7.87 -10.59 -9.02
N GLY A 74 -6.92 -9.93 -8.36
CA GLY A 74 -7.15 -8.79 -7.47
C GLY A 74 -7.82 -7.63 -8.19
N ASN A 75 -7.30 -7.21 -9.34
CA ASN A 75 -7.89 -6.17 -10.18
C ASN A 75 -9.32 -6.53 -10.58
N ALA A 76 -9.54 -7.76 -11.06
CA ALA A 76 -10.87 -8.21 -11.45
C ALA A 76 -11.85 -8.23 -10.26
N ALA A 77 -11.41 -8.63 -9.08
CA ALA A 77 -12.22 -8.58 -7.86
C ALA A 77 -12.52 -7.13 -7.43
N PHE A 78 -11.53 -6.25 -7.55
CA PHE A 78 -11.66 -4.83 -7.28
C PHE A 78 -12.71 -4.15 -8.18
N ASP A 79 -12.68 -4.44 -9.48
CA ASP A 79 -13.66 -3.93 -10.45
C ASP A 79 -15.08 -4.38 -10.12
N ARG A 80 -15.23 -5.62 -9.64
CA ARG A 80 -16.51 -6.18 -9.16
C ARG A 80 -16.91 -5.66 -7.77
N LYS A 81 -16.08 -4.83 -7.12
CA LYS A 81 -16.26 -4.37 -5.74
C LYS A 81 -16.31 -5.51 -4.73
N ASP A 82 -15.73 -6.65 -5.07
CA ASP A 82 -15.52 -7.78 -4.16
C ASP A 82 -14.25 -7.52 -3.35
N TRP A 83 -14.37 -6.57 -2.41
CA TRP A 83 -13.25 -6.09 -1.61
C TRP A 83 -12.55 -7.17 -0.78
N PRO A 84 -13.26 -8.15 -0.15
CA PRO A 84 -12.59 -9.26 0.54
C PRO A 84 -11.67 -10.06 -0.38
N THR A 85 -12.15 -10.42 -1.58
CA THR A 85 -11.35 -11.18 -2.56
C THR A 85 -10.19 -10.33 -3.08
N ALA A 86 -10.44 -9.04 -3.41
CA ALA A 86 -9.38 -8.13 -3.84
C ALA A 86 -8.25 -8.02 -2.80
N VAL A 87 -8.59 -7.89 -1.51
CA VAL A 87 -7.59 -7.89 -0.43
C VAL A 87 -6.77 -9.16 -0.43
N ALA A 88 -7.40 -10.33 -0.54
CA ALA A 88 -6.71 -11.61 -0.52
C ALA A 88 -5.74 -11.74 -1.70
N ASP A 89 -6.20 -11.42 -2.91
CA ASP A 89 -5.43 -11.55 -4.14
C ASP A 89 -4.28 -10.54 -4.21
N TYR A 90 -4.49 -9.28 -3.83
CA TYR A 90 -3.40 -8.30 -3.75
C TYR A 90 -2.37 -8.67 -2.69
N THR A 91 -2.80 -9.18 -1.53
CA THR A 91 -1.87 -9.66 -0.49
C THR A 91 -1.03 -10.82 -1.02
N GLN A 92 -1.63 -11.73 -1.79
CA GLN A 92 -0.91 -12.82 -2.43
C GLN A 92 0.06 -12.32 -3.52
N ALA A 93 -0.32 -11.31 -4.30
CA ALA A 93 0.56 -10.69 -5.30
C ALA A 93 1.81 -10.10 -4.64
N ILE A 94 1.62 -9.32 -3.57
CA ILE A 94 2.70 -8.74 -2.76
C ILE A 94 3.59 -9.84 -2.16
N ALA A 95 3.01 -10.87 -1.54
CA ALA A 95 3.77 -12.00 -1.00
C ALA A 95 4.56 -12.78 -2.07
N GLY A 96 4.07 -12.77 -3.31
CA GLY A 96 4.74 -13.35 -4.47
C GLY A 96 5.82 -12.47 -5.10
N GLY A 97 6.05 -11.27 -4.56
CA GLY A 97 7.10 -10.35 -5.00
C GLY A 97 6.63 -9.18 -5.87
N LEU A 98 5.32 -9.07 -6.17
CA LEU A 98 4.75 -7.86 -6.79
C LEU A 98 4.33 -6.88 -5.70
N ASP A 99 5.34 -6.34 -5.04
CA ASP A 99 5.20 -5.30 -4.03
C ASP A 99 5.64 -3.96 -4.61
N ASN A 100 4.67 -3.09 -4.92
CA ASN A 100 4.93 -1.77 -5.50
C ASN A 100 3.83 -0.75 -5.07
N PRO A 101 4.02 0.56 -5.33
CA PRO A 101 3.10 1.60 -4.86
C PRO A 101 1.67 1.47 -5.38
N ASP A 102 1.49 1.04 -6.63
CA ASP A 102 0.17 0.88 -7.25
C ASP A 102 -0.61 -0.25 -6.57
N VAL A 103 -0.01 -1.45 -6.46
CA VAL A 103 -0.64 -2.62 -5.83
C VAL A 103 -0.96 -2.34 -4.36
N ARG A 104 -0.06 -1.65 -3.64
CA ARG A 104 -0.32 -1.22 -2.26
C ARG A 104 -1.47 -0.21 -2.18
N THR A 105 -1.59 0.69 -3.14
CA THR A 105 -2.66 1.68 -3.17
C THR A 105 -4.01 1.03 -3.47
N ASP A 106 -4.07 0.04 -4.36
CA ASP A 106 -5.30 -0.71 -4.63
C ASP A 106 -5.71 -1.58 -3.42
N LEU A 107 -4.74 -2.22 -2.76
CA LEU A 107 -4.97 -2.94 -1.51
C LEU A 107 -5.48 -1.98 -0.41
N GLY A 108 -4.88 -0.80 -0.28
CA GLY A 108 -5.35 0.24 0.65
C GLY A 108 -6.80 0.66 0.36
N THR A 109 -7.15 0.80 -0.92
CA THR A 109 -8.50 1.16 -1.35
C THR A 109 -9.51 0.04 -1.04
N ALA A 110 -9.13 -1.22 -1.23
CA ALA A 110 -9.96 -2.36 -0.85
C ALA A 110 -10.19 -2.40 0.68
N TYR A 111 -9.14 -2.19 1.50
CA TYR A 111 -9.30 -2.10 2.96
C TYR A 111 -10.21 -0.94 3.39
N ARG A 112 -10.09 0.22 2.74
CA ARG A 112 -10.95 1.38 3.01
C ARG A 112 -12.42 1.03 2.78
N ASN A 113 -12.73 0.38 1.66
CA ASN A 113 -14.08 -0.04 1.32
C ASN A 113 -14.64 -1.11 2.28
N LEU A 114 -13.76 -1.94 2.86
CA LEU A 114 -14.09 -2.85 3.96
C LEU A 114 -14.24 -2.17 5.33
N ARG A 115 -14.24 -0.83 5.38
CA ARG A 115 -14.31 -0.05 6.63
C ARG A 115 -13.15 -0.33 7.58
N GLN A 116 -11.96 -0.61 7.03
CA GLN A 116 -10.71 -0.80 7.77
C GLN A 116 -9.73 0.36 7.48
N PRO A 117 -10.03 1.60 7.91
CA PRO A 117 -9.28 2.78 7.50
C PRO A 117 -7.83 2.81 8.01
N GLN A 118 -7.54 2.19 9.15
CA GLN A 118 -6.16 2.09 9.66
C GLN A 118 -5.28 1.26 8.74
N LYS A 119 -5.77 0.08 8.30
CA LYS A 119 -5.06 -0.77 7.33
C LYS A 119 -4.91 -0.08 5.99
N ALA A 120 -5.91 0.68 5.55
CA ALA A 120 -5.81 1.49 4.34
C ALA A 120 -4.65 2.50 4.43
N LEU A 121 -4.56 3.24 5.53
CA LEU A 121 -3.46 4.18 5.77
C LEU A 121 -2.10 3.49 5.80
N GLU A 122 -1.98 2.32 6.43
CA GLU A 122 -0.73 1.56 6.45
C GLU A 122 -0.23 1.26 5.03
N GLN A 123 -1.13 0.85 4.13
CA GLN A 123 -0.76 0.56 2.74
C GLN A 123 -0.42 1.81 1.94
N TYR A 124 -1.19 2.89 2.06
CA TYR A 124 -0.88 4.14 1.38
C TYR A 124 0.44 4.76 1.87
N GLN A 125 0.72 4.68 3.16
CA GLN A 125 1.98 5.15 3.73
C GLN A 125 3.15 4.28 3.28
N ALA A 126 2.96 2.97 3.15
CA ALA A 126 3.97 2.10 2.56
C ALA A 126 4.24 2.46 1.09
N ALA A 127 3.20 2.61 0.28
CA ALA A 127 3.31 3.06 -1.11
C ALA A 127 4.06 4.40 -1.23
N GLN A 128 3.74 5.37 -0.37
CA GLN A 128 4.38 6.68 -0.40
C GLN A 128 5.83 6.68 0.12
N ARG A 129 6.19 5.77 1.03
CA ARG A 129 7.58 5.59 1.48
C ARG A 129 8.44 5.00 0.38
N GLU A 130 7.87 4.09 -0.40
CA GLU A 130 8.54 3.45 -1.53
C GLU A 130 8.70 4.42 -2.70
N ASP A 131 7.62 5.10 -3.08
CA ASP A 131 7.63 6.15 -4.09
C ASP A 131 7.03 7.45 -3.54
N PRO A 132 7.88 8.41 -3.15
CA PRO A 132 7.44 9.74 -2.77
C PRO A 132 6.74 10.51 -3.90
N ALA A 133 6.91 10.16 -5.18
CA ALA A 133 6.20 10.80 -6.28
C ALA A 133 4.79 10.20 -6.53
N HIS A 134 4.43 9.12 -5.82
CA HIS A 134 3.15 8.44 -6.02
C HIS A 134 1.96 9.25 -5.49
N GLU A 135 1.40 10.09 -6.36
CA GLU A 135 0.34 11.06 -6.05
C GLU A 135 -0.92 10.45 -5.43
N ASN A 136 -1.37 9.31 -5.96
CA ASN A 136 -2.60 8.63 -5.54
C ASN A 136 -2.54 8.22 -4.06
N SER A 137 -1.38 7.75 -3.59
CA SER A 137 -1.20 7.35 -2.20
C SER A 137 -1.32 8.53 -1.22
N LEU A 138 -0.85 9.72 -1.60
CA LEU A 138 -0.97 10.92 -0.77
C LEU A 138 -2.41 11.41 -0.71
N LEU A 139 -3.06 11.46 -1.87
CA LEU A 139 -4.47 11.86 -1.98
C LEU A 139 -5.35 10.97 -1.11
N ASN A 140 -5.17 9.65 -1.22
CA ASN A 140 -5.99 8.66 -0.53
C ASN A 140 -5.80 8.69 0.99
N GLN A 141 -4.62 9.04 1.51
CA GLN A 141 -4.44 9.29 2.94
C GLN A 141 -5.32 10.46 3.42
N GLY A 142 -5.35 11.57 2.67
CA GLY A 142 -6.20 12.71 2.98
C GLY A 142 -7.69 12.35 2.99
N ILE A 143 -8.13 11.56 2.00
CA ILE A 143 -9.50 11.04 1.92
C ILE A 143 -9.83 10.18 3.16
N VAL A 144 -8.95 9.26 3.56
CA VAL A 144 -9.21 8.42 4.74
C VAL A 144 -9.33 9.26 6.01
N TYR A 145 -8.42 10.22 6.22
CA TYR A 145 -8.50 11.10 7.37
C TYR A 145 -9.79 11.92 7.38
N ALA A 146 -10.19 12.51 6.24
CA ALA A 146 -11.38 13.34 6.18
C ALA A 146 -12.68 12.54 6.40
N PHE A 147 -12.84 11.44 5.67
CA PHE A 147 -14.14 10.80 5.49
C PHE A 147 -14.34 9.56 6.35
N ASP A 148 -13.27 8.85 6.72
CA ASP A 148 -13.39 7.61 7.47
C ASP A 148 -13.02 7.80 8.94
N LEU A 149 -12.00 8.63 9.22
CA LEU A 149 -11.55 8.94 10.58
C LEU A 149 -12.11 10.26 11.12
N GLY A 150 -12.65 11.11 10.24
CA GLY A 150 -13.23 12.40 10.64
C GLY A 150 -12.20 13.39 11.19
N ASP A 151 -10.95 13.30 10.75
CA ASP A 151 -9.85 14.20 11.09
C ASP A 151 -9.56 15.16 9.92
N ALA A 152 -10.39 16.20 9.83
CA ALA A 152 -10.27 17.21 8.79
C ALA A 152 -8.95 17.99 8.85
N ALA A 153 -8.32 18.10 10.02
CA ALA A 153 -7.06 18.82 10.20
C ALA A 153 -5.92 18.06 9.51
N ARG A 154 -5.79 16.76 9.77
CA ARG A 154 -4.79 15.92 9.08
C ARG A 154 -5.06 15.81 7.59
N ALA A 155 -6.32 15.69 7.18
CA ALA A 155 -6.67 15.68 5.75
C ALA A 155 -6.24 16.97 5.04
N THR A 156 -6.58 18.13 5.62
CA THR A 156 -6.20 19.45 5.07
C THR A 156 -4.68 19.60 4.97
N ALA A 157 -3.92 19.12 5.96
CA ALA A 157 -2.46 19.14 5.92
C ALA A 157 -1.90 18.31 4.75
N LEU A 158 -2.40 17.09 4.56
CA LEU A 158 -1.98 16.21 3.46
C LEU A 158 -2.36 16.78 2.08
N TRP A 159 -3.54 17.38 1.96
CA TRP A 159 -3.99 18.01 0.71
C TRP A 159 -3.20 19.28 0.37
N ARG A 160 -2.83 20.09 1.37
CA ARG A 160 -1.89 21.20 1.15
C ARG A 160 -0.51 20.69 0.71
N GLN A 161 -0.03 19.62 1.35
CA GLN A 161 1.21 18.96 0.96
C GLN A 161 1.14 18.42 -0.48
N TYR A 162 0.00 17.85 -0.89
CA TYR A 162 -0.23 17.40 -2.26
C TYR A 162 -0.07 18.55 -3.25
N LEU A 163 -0.75 19.69 -3.04
CA LEU A 163 -0.65 20.85 -3.94
C LEU A 163 0.76 21.45 -4.02
N GLN A 164 1.56 21.31 -2.95
CA GLN A 164 2.95 21.75 -2.94
C GLN A 164 3.86 20.82 -3.74
N ARG A 165 3.68 19.50 -3.60
CA ARG A 165 4.53 18.48 -4.24
C ARG A 165 4.16 18.24 -5.70
N PHE A 166 2.88 18.37 -6.01
CA PHE A 166 2.29 18.03 -7.30
C PHE A 166 1.46 19.20 -7.84
N PRO A 167 2.07 20.36 -8.13
CA PRO A 167 1.35 21.55 -8.59
C PRO A 167 0.66 21.35 -9.96
N HIS A 168 1.12 20.36 -10.73
CA HIS A 168 0.54 19.92 -12.02
C HIS A 168 0.04 18.47 -11.96
N GLY A 169 -0.17 17.95 -10.75
CA GLY A 169 -0.63 16.58 -10.52
C GLY A 169 -2.05 16.32 -11.02
N GLN A 170 -2.38 15.06 -11.21
CA GLN A 170 -3.67 14.64 -11.79
C GLN A 170 -4.87 15.12 -10.96
N HIS A 171 -4.73 15.19 -9.64
CA HIS A 171 -5.82 15.45 -8.69
C HIS A 171 -5.82 16.86 -8.12
N VAL A 172 -5.10 17.81 -8.74
CA VAL A 172 -5.04 19.20 -8.26
C VAL A 172 -6.43 19.82 -8.14
N ALA A 173 -7.32 19.55 -9.09
CA ALA A 173 -8.69 20.06 -9.06
C ALA A 173 -9.49 19.48 -7.88
N ASP A 174 -9.43 18.16 -7.69
CA ASP A 174 -10.11 17.47 -6.59
C ASP A 174 -9.61 17.94 -5.23
N VAL A 175 -8.29 18.06 -5.07
CA VAL A 175 -7.66 18.53 -3.84
C VAL A 175 -8.06 19.96 -3.51
N LYS A 176 -8.13 20.86 -4.50
CA LYS A 176 -8.66 22.22 -4.31
C LYS A 176 -10.12 22.18 -3.87
N HIS A 177 -10.93 21.32 -4.48
CA HIS A 177 -12.34 21.15 -4.08
C HIS A 177 -12.45 20.67 -2.63
N PHE A 178 -11.69 19.65 -2.24
CA PHE A 178 -11.68 19.13 -0.88
C PHE A 178 -11.27 20.19 0.16
N LEU A 179 -10.24 20.99 -0.14
CA LEU A 179 -9.81 22.07 0.74
C LEU A 179 -10.86 23.18 0.89
N ALA A 180 -11.55 23.55 -0.19
CA ALA A 180 -12.64 24.52 -0.13
C ALA A 180 -13.81 24.00 0.73
N ALA A 181 -14.19 22.73 0.55
CA ALA A 181 -15.25 22.09 1.34
C ALA A 181 -14.90 22.05 2.84
N ALA A 182 -13.65 21.75 3.19
CA ALA A 182 -13.17 21.72 4.57
C ALA A 182 -13.20 23.12 5.23
N GLN A 183 -12.95 24.18 4.48
CA GLN A 183 -12.97 25.57 4.95
C GLN A 183 -14.38 26.13 5.13
N ALA A 184 -15.34 25.68 4.31
CA ALA A 184 -16.74 26.11 4.42
C ALA A 184 -17.44 25.54 5.66
N HIS A 185 -16.93 24.44 6.23
CA HIS A 185 -17.52 23.76 7.39
C HIS A 185 -16.45 23.46 8.45
N PRO A 186 -15.81 24.48 9.05
CA PRO A 186 -14.88 24.25 10.14
C PRO A 186 -15.65 23.58 11.28
N ARG A 187 -15.14 22.46 11.80
CA ARG A 187 -15.72 21.89 13.03
C ARG A 187 -15.65 22.98 14.10
N PRO A 188 -16.74 23.21 14.87
CA PRO A 188 -16.66 24.15 15.98
C PRO A 188 -15.50 23.69 16.87
N GLU A 189 -14.57 24.60 17.16
CA GLU A 189 -13.52 24.35 18.14
C GLU A 189 -14.19 23.77 19.38
N ARG A 190 -13.75 22.58 19.81
CA ARG A 190 -14.11 22.15 21.16
C ARG A 190 -13.49 23.18 22.06
N LEU A 191 -14.32 24.07 22.61
CA LEU A 191 -13.99 24.93 23.74
C LEU A 191 -13.21 24.07 24.72
N ARG A 192 -11.91 24.31 24.83
CA ARG A 192 -11.11 23.69 25.87
C ARG A 192 -11.61 24.29 27.20
N PRO A 193 -11.82 23.46 28.23
CA PRO A 193 -12.30 23.93 29.53
C PRO A 193 -11.31 24.92 30.17
#